data_AF-A0A9D5A4U9-F1
#
_entry.id   AF-A0A9D5A4U9-F1
#
_cell.length_a   1.000
_cell.length_b   1.000
_cell.length_c   1.000
_cell.angle_alpha   90.00
_cell.angle_beta   90.00
_cell.angle_gamma   90.00
#
_symmetry.space_group_name_H-M   'P 1'
#
loop_
_entity.id
_entity.type
_entity.pdbx_description
1 polymer ?
#
loop_
_entity_poly.entity_id
_entity_poly.type
_entity_poly.pdbx_seq_one_letter_code
_entity_poly.pdbx_strand_id
1 'polypeptide(L)'
;MNKSDDNTRAKYKFVHVVRTNCGADDKAFRCVYQEEDDVAKTGVSLSKDLMGIAGLALKTNITKLGPLVLPVTQQLRFFANLVLRKFSNSHMKPYIPNFKLAFNHFCIHAGERVVIDELEKNLELLLVHVEPSRMTLHRFGNTFSSSIYSVWEAIRDVKPSPNGPWKDFIDKYPVEILT
;
A
#
# COMPACT_ATOMS: atom_id res chain seq x y z
N MET A 1 -18.38 0.70 5.40
CA MET A 1 -18.61 1.86 6.30
C MET A 1 -19.28 1.34 7.57
N ASN A 2 -19.07 1.99 8.72
CA ASN A 2 -19.63 1.57 9.99
C ASN A 2 -21.15 1.76 9.99
N LYS A 3 -21.91 0.71 9.64
CA LYS A 3 -23.37 0.72 9.77
C LYS A 3 -23.74 0.47 11.23
N SER A 4 -24.79 1.14 11.72
CA SER A 4 -25.32 0.96 13.07
C SER A 4 -25.67 -0.50 13.37
N ASP A 5 -26.28 -1.16 12.39
CA ASP A 5 -26.83 -2.52 12.53
C ASP A 5 -25.73 -3.59 12.65
N ASP A 6 -24.52 -3.27 12.18
CA ASP A 6 -23.36 -4.16 12.26
C ASP A 6 -22.53 -3.93 13.53
N ASN A 7 -22.84 -2.90 14.33
CA ASN A 7 -21.98 -2.46 15.45
C ASN A 7 -21.78 -3.53 16.52
N THR A 8 -22.78 -4.40 16.74
CA THR A 8 -22.70 -5.49 17.72
C THR A 8 -21.92 -6.72 17.23
N ARG A 9 -21.68 -6.84 15.92
CA ARG A 9 -21.03 -8.00 15.28
C ARG A 9 -19.68 -7.66 14.66
N ALA A 10 -19.41 -6.38 14.40
CA ALA A 10 -18.21 -5.92 13.74
C ALA A 10 -16.97 -6.15 14.62
N LYS A 11 -16.04 -6.96 14.11
CA LYS A 11 -14.74 -7.18 14.77
C LYS A 11 -13.81 -5.96 14.70
N TYR A 12 -14.03 -5.09 13.70
CA TYR A 12 -13.19 -3.93 13.44
C TYR A 12 -14.05 -2.70 13.14
N LYS A 13 -13.57 -1.54 13.58
CA LYS A 13 -14.17 -0.24 13.26
C LYS A 13 -13.35 0.44 12.17
N PHE A 14 -14.03 0.91 11.14
CA PHE A 14 -13.41 1.75 10.12
C PHE A 14 -13.19 3.17 10.65
N VAL A 15 -11.95 3.64 10.66
CA VAL A 15 -11.60 4.94 11.27
C VAL A 15 -11.41 6.01 10.20
N HIS A 16 -10.50 5.78 9.24
CA HIS A 16 -10.15 6.75 8.20
C HIS A 16 -10.07 6.09 6.82
N VAL A 17 -10.41 6.85 5.79
CA VAL A 17 -10.15 6.52 4.38
C VAL A 17 -9.68 7.75 3.64
N VAL A 18 -8.62 7.56 2.86
CA VAL A 18 -8.10 8.57 1.96
C VAL A 18 -8.15 7.99 0.56
N ARG A 19 -8.85 8.66 -0.34
CA ARG A 19 -8.87 8.33 -1.76
C ARG A 19 -8.04 9.37 -2.51
N THR A 20 -7.13 8.89 -3.35
CA THR A 20 -6.41 9.73 -4.31
C THR A 20 -6.86 9.32 -5.72
N ASN A 21 -7.29 10.29 -6.51
CA ASN A 21 -7.66 10.09 -7.90
C ASN A 21 -6.90 11.12 -8.74
N CYS A 22 -6.19 10.66 -9.76
CA CYS A 22 -5.41 11.48 -10.68
C CYS A 22 -6.05 11.61 -12.07
N GLY A 23 -7.24 11.05 -12.30
CA GLY A 23 -7.87 10.99 -13.63
C GLY A 23 -8.27 12.34 -14.24
N ALA A 24 -8.16 13.46 -13.51
CA ALA A 24 -8.30 14.79 -14.06
C ALA A 24 -7.02 15.32 -14.74
N ASP A 25 -5.87 14.66 -14.52
CA ASP A 25 -4.63 14.94 -15.23
C ASP A 25 -4.57 14.10 -16.50
N ASP A 26 -4.37 14.76 -17.64
CA ASP A 26 -4.38 14.12 -18.97
C ASP A 26 -3.35 12.99 -19.09
N LYS A 27 -2.16 13.15 -18.50
CA LYS A 27 -1.12 12.12 -18.56
C LYS A 27 -1.51 10.91 -17.71
N ALA A 28 -2.06 11.14 -16.52
CA ALA A 28 -2.60 10.10 -15.66
C ALA A 28 -3.78 9.37 -16.28
N PHE A 29 -4.70 10.10 -16.91
CA PHE A 29 -5.86 9.53 -17.58
C PHE A 29 -5.45 8.64 -18.77
N ARG A 30 -4.49 9.08 -19.59
CA ARG A 30 -4.00 8.32 -20.74
C ARG A 30 -2.91 7.30 -20.38
N CYS A 31 -2.53 7.15 -19.10
CA CYS A 31 -1.40 6.27 -18.77
C CYS A 31 -1.71 4.78 -18.89
N VAL A 32 -2.98 4.42 -18.73
CA VAL A 32 -3.53 3.10 -19.03
C VAL A 32 -4.83 3.35 -19.78
N TYR A 33 -4.82 3.19 -21.10
CA TYR A 33 -5.98 3.51 -21.94
C TYR A 33 -6.26 2.38 -22.91
N GLN A 34 -7.54 2.12 -23.16
CA GLN A 34 -7.95 1.15 -24.17
C GLN A 34 -7.96 1.87 -25.53
N GLU A 35 -7.15 1.39 -26.46
CA GLU A 35 -7.02 1.99 -27.80
C GLU A 35 -6.89 0.90 -28.88
N GLU A 36 -7.10 1.30 -30.12
CA GLU A 36 -7.00 0.43 -31.29
C GLU A 36 -5.60 0.58 -31.91
N ASP A 37 -4.96 -0.54 -32.22
CA ASP A 37 -3.66 -0.55 -32.89
C ASP A 37 -3.78 -0.27 -34.41
N ASP A 38 -2.64 -0.14 -35.08
CA ASP A 38 -2.56 0.11 -36.53
C ASP A 38 -3.20 -1.00 -37.39
N VAL A 39 -3.52 -2.16 -36.79
CA VAL A 39 -4.13 -3.32 -37.44
C VAL A 39 -5.59 -3.50 -37.02
N ALA A 40 -6.20 -2.43 -36.49
CA ALA A 40 -7.59 -2.38 -36.04
C ALA A 40 -7.92 -3.33 -34.88
N LYS A 41 -6.94 -3.68 -34.04
CA LYS A 41 -7.16 -4.52 -32.85
C LYS A 41 -7.18 -3.67 -31.59
N THR A 42 -8.26 -3.79 -30.83
CA THR A 42 -8.37 -3.11 -29.54
C THR A 42 -7.50 -3.79 -28.49
N GLY A 43 -6.63 -3.01 -27.85
CA GLY A 43 -5.75 -3.43 -26.75
C GLY A 43 -5.72 -2.41 -25.61
N VAL A 44 -4.80 -2.60 -24.67
CA VAL A 44 -4.52 -1.65 -23.58
C VAL A 44 -3.13 -1.09 -23.79
N SER A 45 -3.05 0.23 -23.90
CA SER A 45 -1.81 1.00 -23.99
C SER A 45 -1.32 1.38 -22.61
N LEU A 46 -0.02 1.22 -22.38
CA LEU A 46 0.65 1.58 -21.14
C LEU A 46 1.70 2.65 -21.42
N SER A 47 1.50 3.84 -20.87
CA SER A 47 2.45 4.94 -20.99
C SER A 47 3.69 4.71 -20.14
N LYS A 48 4.85 5.20 -20.60
CA LYS A 48 6.10 5.25 -19.83
C LYS A 48 5.98 6.08 -18.55
N ASP A 49 5.02 7.01 -18.50
CA ASP A 49 4.79 7.86 -17.33
C ASP A 49 4.08 7.12 -16.19
N LEU A 50 3.55 5.91 -16.41
CA LEU A 50 2.73 5.15 -15.46
C LEU A 50 3.37 5.05 -14.07
N MET A 51 4.65 4.68 -14.00
CA MET A 51 5.36 4.54 -12.73
C MET A 51 5.49 5.88 -11.98
N GLY A 52 5.76 6.97 -12.69
CA GLY A 52 5.86 8.31 -12.11
C GLY A 52 4.52 8.81 -11.58
N ILE A 53 3.44 8.58 -12.33
CA ILE A 53 2.07 8.94 -11.94
C ILE A 53 1.63 8.12 -10.72
N ALA A 54 1.87 6.81 -10.71
CA ALA A 54 1.55 5.94 -9.59
C ALA A 54 2.29 6.38 -8.30
N GLY A 55 3.60 6.66 -8.41
CA GLY A 55 4.40 7.18 -7.31
C GLY A 55 3.89 8.53 -6.78
N LEU A 56 3.49 9.44 -7.67
CA LEU A 56 2.88 10.72 -7.28
C LEU A 56 1.55 10.52 -6.56
N ALA A 57 0.66 9.69 -7.10
CA ALA A 57 -0.63 9.36 -6.49
C ALA A 57 -0.46 8.75 -5.09
N LEU A 58 0.50 7.83 -4.94
CA LEU A 58 0.85 7.22 -3.67
C LEU A 58 1.37 8.25 -2.66
N LYS A 59 2.33 9.08 -3.08
CA LYS A 59 2.88 10.16 -2.26
C LYS A 59 1.79 11.13 -1.79
N THR A 60 0.89 11.54 -2.68
CA THR A 60 -0.26 12.38 -2.32
C THR A 60 -1.20 11.67 -1.34
N ASN A 61 -1.43 10.37 -1.50
CA ASN A 61 -2.26 9.59 -0.57
C ASN A 61 -1.64 9.55 0.84
N ILE A 62 -0.38 9.16 0.94
CA ILE A 62 0.36 9.05 2.21
C ILE A 62 0.45 10.42 2.90
N THR A 63 0.70 11.50 2.15
CA THR A 63 0.76 12.86 2.69
C THR A 63 -0.59 13.30 3.27
N LYS A 64 -1.71 12.91 2.65
CA LYS A 64 -3.06 13.17 3.19
C LYS A 64 -3.41 12.26 4.37
N LEU A 65 -2.95 11.01 4.36
CA LEU A 65 -3.20 10.04 5.44
C LEU A 65 -2.42 10.37 6.71
N GLY A 66 -1.17 10.82 6.58
CA GLY A 66 -0.26 11.07 7.69
C GLY A 66 -0.88 11.86 8.86
N PRO A 67 -1.46 13.05 8.64
CA PRO A 67 -2.07 13.85 9.70
C PRO A 67 -3.25 13.19 10.42
N LEU A 68 -3.92 12.22 9.78
CA LEU A 68 -5.07 11.53 10.35
C LEU A 68 -4.68 10.38 11.29
N VAL A 69 -3.48 9.82 11.12
CA VAL A 69 -3.08 8.57 11.80
C VAL A 69 -1.82 8.70 12.64
N LEU A 70 -0.97 9.68 12.35
CA LEU A 70 0.30 9.85 13.03
C LEU A 70 0.16 10.68 14.31
N PRO A 71 0.96 10.39 15.35
CA PRO A 71 1.07 11.25 16.53
C PRO A 71 1.49 12.68 16.18
N VAL A 72 1.01 13.67 16.94
CA VAL A 72 1.33 15.10 16.75
C VAL A 72 2.85 15.35 16.70
N THR A 73 3.65 14.61 17.48
CA THR A 73 5.11 14.72 17.48
C THR A 73 5.73 14.39 16.12
N GLN A 74 5.20 13.40 15.41
CA GLN A 74 5.63 13.05 14.05
C GLN A 74 5.22 14.13 13.05
N GLN A 75 4.02 14.66 13.19
CA GLN A 75 3.51 15.73 12.33
C GLN A 75 4.35 17.01 12.45
N LEU A 76 4.69 17.42 13.68
CA LEU A 76 5.54 18.58 13.94
C LEU A 76 6.95 18.42 13.34
N ARG A 77 7.57 17.23 13.48
CA ARG A 77 8.87 16.93 12.86
C ARG A 77 8.83 17.03 11.35
N PHE A 78 7.79 16.49 10.73
CA PHE A 78 7.58 16.57 9.29
C PHE A 78 7.40 18.02 8.82
N PHE A 79 6.53 18.78 9.48
CA PHE A 79 6.27 20.17 9.14
C PHE A 79 7.52 21.04 9.33
N ALA A 80 8.24 20.86 10.44
CA ALA A 80 9.51 21.57 10.68
C ALA A 80 10.55 21.25 9.60
N ASN A 81 10.70 19.98 9.21
CA ASN A 81 11.58 19.59 8.10
C ASN A 81 11.17 20.24 6.77
N LEU A 82 9.87 20.29 6.48
CA LEU A 82 9.35 20.92 5.27
C LEU A 82 9.62 22.43 5.23
N VAL A 83 9.38 23.13 6.34
CA VAL A 83 9.67 24.57 6.49
C VAL A 83 11.16 24.81 6.35
N LEU A 84 12.00 24.06 7.06
CA LEU A 84 13.45 24.22 7.03
C LEU A 84 14.00 24.01 5.61
N ARG A 85 13.50 23.02 4.87
CA ARG A 85 13.87 22.77 3.46
C ARG A 85 13.37 23.84 2.50
N LYS A 86 12.27 24.53 2.81
CA LYS A 86 11.75 25.61 1.98
C LYS A 86 12.54 26.92 2.17
N PHE A 87 13.00 27.19 3.40
CA PHE A 87 13.73 28.41 3.74
C PHE A 87 15.26 28.26 3.69
N SER A 88 15.79 27.03 3.71
CA SER A 88 17.20 26.73 3.50
C SER A 88 17.37 26.11 2.12
N ASN A 89 18.32 26.60 1.30
CA ASN A 89 18.71 26.04 -0.01
C ASN A 89 19.44 24.69 0.12
N SER A 90 19.01 23.85 1.05
CA SER A 90 19.80 22.77 1.58
C SER A 90 19.41 21.44 0.97
N HIS A 91 20.44 20.70 0.54
CA HIS A 91 20.47 19.27 0.16
C HIS A 91 19.92 18.30 1.24
N MET A 92 19.14 18.79 2.21
CA MET A 92 18.51 18.00 3.25
C MET A 92 17.51 17.00 2.67
N LYS A 93 17.71 15.73 3.05
CA LYS A 93 16.79 14.64 2.73
C LYS A 93 15.40 14.94 3.35
N PRO A 94 14.30 14.71 2.62
CA PRO A 94 12.96 14.80 3.18
C PRO A 94 12.84 13.91 4.41
N TYR A 95 12.20 14.41 5.46
CA TYR A 95 11.82 13.57 6.60
C TYR A 95 10.65 12.67 6.20
N ILE A 96 10.80 11.36 6.39
CA ILE A 96 9.73 10.37 6.20
C ILE A 96 9.10 10.09 7.57
N PRO A 97 7.80 10.37 7.76
CA PRO A 97 7.14 10.09 9.04
C PRO A 97 7.10 8.60 9.35
N ASN A 98 7.27 8.25 10.63
CA ASN A 98 7.28 6.84 11.02
C ASN A 98 5.85 6.28 11.18
N PHE A 99 5.31 5.71 10.11
CA PHE A 99 3.98 5.08 10.08
C PHE A 99 3.85 3.82 10.94
N LYS A 100 4.97 3.21 11.36
CA LYS A 100 4.97 2.06 12.28
C LYS A 100 4.49 2.43 13.68
N LEU A 101 4.44 3.74 14.01
CA LEU A 101 3.83 4.24 15.25
C LEU A 101 2.30 4.31 15.17
N ALA A 102 1.74 4.36 13.96
CA ALA A 102 0.30 4.47 13.72
C ALA A 102 -0.35 3.11 13.45
N PHE A 103 0.39 2.16 12.91
CA PHE A 103 -0.14 0.86 12.48
C PHE A 103 0.74 -0.29 12.94
N ASN A 104 0.10 -1.35 13.44
CA ASN A 104 0.76 -2.61 13.77
C ASN A 104 0.88 -3.55 12.55
N HIS A 105 -0.07 -3.45 11.60
CA HIS A 105 -0.14 -4.33 10.44
C HIS A 105 -0.45 -3.54 9.17
N PHE A 106 0.11 -3.98 8.04
CA PHE A 106 -0.05 -3.35 6.74
C PHE A 106 -0.60 -4.35 5.72
N CYS A 107 -1.85 -4.15 5.29
CA CYS A 107 -2.45 -4.92 4.20
C CYS A 107 -2.16 -4.26 2.86
N ILE A 108 -1.05 -4.62 2.21
CA ILE A 108 -0.71 -4.09 0.89
C ILE A 108 -1.33 -5.00 -0.17
N HIS A 109 -1.88 -4.42 -1.23
CA HIS A 109 -2.45 -5.20 -2.33
C HIS A 109 -1.37 -6.02 -3.02
N ALA A 110 -1.51 -7.35 -2.97
CA ALA A 110 -0.66 -8.30 -3.70
C ALA A 110 -1.05 -8.36 -5.19
N GLY A 111 -0.85 -7.24 -5.89
CA GLY A 111 -1.07 -7.13 -7.34
C GLY A 111 0.22 -7.28 -8.13
N GLU A 112 1.22 -6.47 -7.80
CA GLU A 112 2.52 -6.48 -8.46
C GLU A 112 3.64 -6.25 -7.44
N ARG A 113 4.76 -6.94 -7.63
CA ARG A 113 5.91 -6.85 -6.72
C ARG A 113 6.44 -5.43 -6.61
N VAL A 114 6.52 -4.72 -7.73
CA VAL A 114 7.02 -3.34 -7.80
C VAL A 114 6.20 -2.40 -6.90
N VAL A 115 4.87 -2.60 -6.82
CA VAL A 115 4.00 -1.78 -5.96
C VAL A 115 4.27 -2.05 -4.47
N ILE A 116 4.51 -3.32 -4.10
CA ILE A 116 4.85 -3.69 -2.73
C ILE A 116 6.20 -3.11 -2.34
N ASP A 117 7.21 -3.24 -3.21
CA ASP A 117 8.57 -2.75 -2.98
C ASP A 117 8.62 -1.21 -2.88
N GLU A 118 7.83 -0.51 -3.71
CA GLU A 118 7.71 0.94 -3.65
C GLU A 118 7.05 1.40 -2.34
N LEU A 119 6.02 0.69 -1.86
CA LEU A 119 5.40 0.96 -0.56
C LEU A 119 6.36 0.71 0.62
N GLU A 120 7.12 -0.39 0.57
CA GLU A 120 8.16 -0.69 1.57
C GLU A 120 9.15 0.47 1.70
N LYS A 121 9.65 0.95 0.55
CA LYS A 121 10.65 2.02 0.47
C LYS A 121 10.08 3.38 0.91
N ASN A 122 8.88 3.76 0.45
CA ASN A 122 8.31 5.08 0.74
C ASN A 122 7.86 5.24 2.20
N LEU A 123 7.48 4.15 2.85
CA LEU A 123 7.02 4.15 4.24
C LEU A 123 8.08 3.65 5.24
N GLU A 124 9.28 3.30 4.75
CA GLU A 124 10.36 2.70 5.54
C GLU A 124 9.87 1.50 6.37
N LEU A 125 9.10 0.62 5.73
CA LEU A 125 8.57 -0.58 6.36
C LEU A 125 9.68 -1.61 6.53
N LEU A 126 9.59 -2.37 7.63
CA LEU A 126 10.39 -3.59 7.81
C LEU A 126 9.82 -4.73 6.98
N LEU A 127 10.68 -5.70 6.63
CA LEU A 127 10.32 -6.91 5.86
C LEU A 127 9.05 -7.60 6.41
N VAL A 128 8.94 -7.75 7.74
CA VAL A 128 7.79 -8.37 8.41
C VAL A 128 6.45 -7.71 8.08
N HIS A 129 6.43 -6.41 7.75
CA HIS A 129 5.18 -5.73 7.39
C HIS A 129 4.74 -6.00 5.95
N VAL A 130 5.69 -6.30 5.06
CA VAL A 130 5.42 -6.51 3.62
C VAL A 130 5.41 -7.99 3.23
N GLU A 131 5.99 -8.84 4.07
CA GLU A 131 6.07 -10.29 3.91
C GLU A 131 4.71 -10.93 3.60
N PRO A 132 3.60 -10.66 4.34
CA PRO A 132 2.30 -11.25 4.01
C PRO A 132 1.85 -10.95 2.57
N SER A 133 2.17 -9.74 2.09
CA SER A 133 1.83 -9.30 0.74
C SER A 133 2.71 -9.96 -0.32
N ARG A 134 4.03 -10.04 -0.07
CA ARG A 134 4.99 -10.74 -0.94
C ARG A 134 4.67 -12.23 -1.03
N MET A 135 4.39 -12.88 0.09
CA MET A 135 4.08 -14.30 0.15
C MET A 135 2.77 -14.62 -0.55
N THR A 136 1.73 -13.79 -0.35
CA THR A 136 0.47 -13.91 -1.09
C THR A 136 0.69 -13.79 -2.60
N LEU A 137 1.45 -12.78 -3.04
CA LEU A 137 1.76 -12.58 -4.46
C LEU A 137 2.56 -13.76 -5.03
N HIS A 138 3.57 -14.24 -4.31
CA HIS A 138 4.39 -15.37 -4.73
C HIS A 138 3.56 -16.66 -4.86
N ARG A 139 2.66 -16.91 -3.91
CA ARG A 139 1.89 -18.17 -3.84
C ARG A 139 0.71 -18.19 -4.80
N PHE A 140 -0.03 -17.10 -4.91
CA PHE A 140 -1.31 -17.05 -5.63
C PHE A 140 -1.29 -16.17 -6.87
N GLY A 141 -0.21 -15.39 -7.08
CA GLY A 141 -0.18 -14.36 -8.12
C GLY A 141 -1.15 -13.22 -7.81
N ASN A 142 -1.40 -12.39 -8.84
CA ASN A 142 -2.39 -11.33 -8.74
C ASN A 142 -3.80 -11.93 -8.85
N THR A 143 -4.47 -12.07 -7.71
CA THR A 143 -5.88 -12.53 -7.64
C THR A 143 -6.87 -11.36 -7.72
N PHE A 144 -6.44 -10.20 -8.23
CA PHE A 144 -7.22 -8.98 -8.31
C PHE A 144 -7.82 -8.60 -6.95
N SER A 145 -9.11 -8.31 -6.88
CA SER A 145 -9.76 -7.80 -5.67
C SER A 145 -9.61 -8.71 -4.44
N SER A 146 -9.46 -10.03 -4.61
CA SER A 146 -9.31 -10.95 -3.47
C SER A 146 -7.90 -10.94 -2.87
N SER A 147 -6.89 -10.37 -3.54
CA SER A 147 -5.53 -10.31 -3.00
C SER A 147 -5.46 -9.64 -1.62
N ILE A 148 -6.25 -8.59 -1.38
CA ILE A 148 -6.29 -7.93 -0.05
C ILE A 148 -6.84 -8.86 1.03
N TYR A 149 -7.83 -9.69 0.70
CA TYR A 149 -8.39 -10.66 1.64
C TYR A 149 -7.36 -11.73 1.99
N SER A 150 -6.64 -12.25 1.01
CA SER A 150 -5.57 -13.23 1.21
C SER A 150 -4.43 -12.67 2.06
N VAL A 151 -4.01 -11.43 1.81
CA VAL A 151 -3.02 -10.73 2.64
C VAL A 151 -3.53 -10.55 4.07
N TRP A 152 -4.80 -10.19 4.23
CA TRP A 152 -5.41 -10.03 5.54
C TRP A 152 -5.56 -11.36 6.31
N GLU A 153 -5.78 -12.49 5.63
CA GLU A 153 -5.69 -13.82 6.26
C GLU A 153 -4.25 -14.13 6.68
N ALA A 154 -3.25 -13.85 5.82
CA ALA A 154 -1.84 -14.07 6.13
C ALA A 154 -1.31 -13.18 7.28
N ILE A 155 -1.89 -12.00 7.49
CA ILE A 155 -1.57 -11.11 8.62
C ILE A 155 -2.17 -11.60 9.93
N ARG A 156 -3.24 -12.40 9.89
CA ARG A 156 -4.12 -12.71 11.02
C ARG A 156 -3.59 -13.76 12.00
N ASP A 157 -2.29 -14.05 12.02
CA ASP A 157 -1.64 -14.89 13.04
C ASP A 157 -1.54 -14.23 14.43
N VAL A 158 -2.66 -13.63 14.87
CA VAL A 158 -3.12 -13.64 16.25
C VAL A 158 -3.66 -15.06 16.53
N LYS A 159 -2.79 -15.94 17.04
CA LYS A 159 -2.97 -17.38 17.36
C LYS A 159 -3.71 -18.25 16.31
N PRO A 160 -3.09 -19.32 15.81
CA PRO A 160 -3.68 -20.16 14.76
C PRO A 160 -5.02 -20.77 15.22
N SER A 161 -6.06 -20.58 14.39
CA SER A 161 -7.33 -21.29 14.56
C SER A 161 -7.09 -22.78 14.28
N PRO A 162 -7.49 -23.69 15.18
CA PRO A 162 -7.23 -25.13 15.01
C PRO A 162 -7.90 -25.75 13.78
N ASN A 163 -8.80 -25.03 13.09
CA ASN A 163 -9.56 -25.48 11.91
C ASN A 163 -9.51 -24.47 10.73
N GLY A 164 -8.47 -23.65 10.62
CA GLY A 164 -8.30 -22.78 9.46
C GLY A 164 -7.88 -23.56 8.20
N PRO A 165 -8.30 -23.15 6.99
CA PRO A 165 -7.90 -23.80 5.72
C PRO A 165 -6.40 -23.70 5.40
N TRP A 166 -5.64 -22.98 6.22
CA TRP A 166 -4.21 -22.67 6.08
C TRP A 166 -3.33 -23.43 7.10
N LYS A 167 -3.93 -24.23 7.99
CA LYS A 167 -3.27 -24.91 9.12
C LYS A 167 -2.07 -25.78 8.69
N ASP A 168 -2.15 -26.41 7.54
CA ASP A 168 -1.20 -27.47 7.16
C ASP A 168 0.08 -26.95 6.49
N PHE A 169 0.19 -25.64 6.24
CA PHE A 169 1.29 -25.10 5.44
C PHE A 169 1.75 -23.68 5.78
N ILE A 170 1.13 -22.99 6.74
CA ILE A 170 1.55 -21.65 7.13
C ILE A 170 2.95 -21.63 7.76
N ASP A 171 3.30 -22.68 8.52
CA ASP A 171 4.62 -22.85 9.15
C ASP A 171 5.77 -23.12 8.15
N LYS A 172 5.45 -23.32 6.87
CA LYS A 172 6.46 -23.51 5.79
C LYS A 172 7.02 -22.20 5.26
N TYR A 173 6.65 -21.08 5.89
CA TYR A 173 7.04 -19.74 5.48
C TYR A 173 7.58 -18.92 6.66
N PRO A 174 8.62 -18.10 6.45
CA PRO A 174 9.28 -17.86 5.17
C PRO A 174 10.18 -19.02 4.70
N VAL A 175 10.14 -19.28 3.40
CA VAL A 175 11.11 -20.15 2.71
C VAL A 175 12.43 -19.38 2.67
N GLU A 176 13.54 -20.01 3.06
CA GLU A 176 14.87 -19.44 2.89
C GLU A 176 15.08 -19.06 1.42
N ILE A 177 15.11 -17.76 1.14
CA ILE A 177 15.50 -17.26 -0.17
C ILE A 177 17.01 -17.33 -0.19
N LEU A 178 17.55 -18.32 -0.91
CA LEU A 178 18.98 -18.38 -1.22
C LEU A 178 19.35 -17.08 -1.96
N THR A 179 20.14 -16.24 -1.29
CA THR A 179 20.81 -15.06 -1.86
C THR A 179 21.92 -15.46 -2.81
#